data_AF-A0A520IAR9-F1
#
_entry.id   AF-A0A520IAR9-F1
#
_cell.length_a   1.000
_cell.length_b   1.000
_cell.length_c   1.000
_cell.angle_alpha   90.00
_cell.angle_beta   90.00
_cell.angle_gamma   90.00
#
_symmetry.space_group_name_H-M   'P 1'
#
loop_
_entity.id
_entity.type
_entity.pdbx_description
1 polymer ?
#
loop_
_entity_poly.entity_id
_entity_poly.type
_entity_poly.pdbx_seq_one_letter_code
_entity_poly.pdbx_strand_id
1 'polypeptide(L)'
;MATQLRSIASRANPLASRGFVPQDQGPALIRSHNLDDESVEPLAHFAREMNRELQGDGLLVTWYDGTTDPLVLFAEGDCTPQSAEERDMAEMSLAVARQPSGSARSQWRLRGEVAESALLTTSIPAEGGIVTITTLFKRIGQAARVRASDTAARLLPLVQPFFKMWSLRLRTLGRVKALTSALDNSDVGILLVDSQGQLTFANNVAQSMLAQDDGLRRKGNALYGARLADTLRLQAALEHA
;
A
#
# COMPACT_ATOMS: atom_id res chain seq x y z
N MET A 1 -14.06 81.23 -2.63
CA MET A 1 -14.13 79.83 -3.11
C MET A 1 -13.57 78.97 -1.99
N ALA A 2 -14.35 78.60 -0.96
CA ALA A 2 -15.45 77.61 -0.97
C ALA A 2 -14.87 76.20 -1.25
N THR A 3 -14.90 75.19 -0.36
CA THR A 3 -15.87 74.86 0.69
C THR A 3 -15.31 73.87 1.73
N GLN A 4 -15.81 74.04 2.96
CA GLN A 4 -15.85 73.20 4.16
C GLN A 4 -16.14 71.69 3.94
N LEU A 5 -15.50 70.78 4.70
CA LEU A 5 -15.95 70.16 5.97
C LEU A 5 -17.29 69.38 5.93
N ARG A 6 -17.23 68.05 6.15
CA ARG A 6 -17.99 67.23 7.15
C ARG A 6 -17.79 65.72 6.84
N SER A 7 -17.30 64.93 7.80
CA SER A 7 -18.07 64.13 8.80
C SER A 7 -18.53 62.79 8.18
N ILE A 8 -18.37 61.58 8.75
CA ILE A 8 -18.75 61.09 10.09
C ILE A 8 -17.90 59.83 10.42
N ALA A 9 -17.69 59.64 11.73
CA ALA A 9 -17.02 58.53 12.41
C ALA A 9 -17.61 57.13 12.21
N SER A 10 -16.79 56.08 12.41
CA SER A 10 -17.19 54.92 13.22
C SER A 10 -15.99 54.14 13.74
N ARG A 11 -16.08 53.72 15.00
CA ARG A 11 -15.10 52.97 15.81
C ARG A 11 -15.01 51.51 15.37
N ALA A 12 -13.81 50.91 15.43
CA ALA A 12 -13.48 49.73 16.26
C ALA A 12 -12.12 49.12 15.84
N ASN A 13 -11.22 49.01 16.81
CA ASN A 13 -10.02 48.15 16.81
C ASN A 13 -10.42 46.82 17.52
N PRO A 14 -9.54 45.84 17.77
CA PRO A 14 -8.58 45.09 16.94
C PRO A 14 -8.82 43.56 17.06
N LEU A 15 -8.50 42.74 16.06
CA LEU A 15 -8.17 41.32 16.29
C LEU A 15 -7.08 40.83 15.34
N ALA A 16 -5.87 40.81 15.90
CA ALA A 16 -4.79 39.86 15.71
C ALA A 16 -4.79 39.03 14.41
N SER A 17 -3.90 39.43 13.51
CA SER A 17 -3.17 38.58 12.59
C SER A 17 -2.49 37.42 13.31
N ARG A 18 -3.17 36.28 13.43
CA ARG A 18 -2.51 34.99 13.64
C ARG A 18 -1.88 34.56 12.32
N GLY A 19 -0.60 34.90 12.17
CA GLY A 19 0.26 34.24 11.19
C GLY A 19 0.26 32.75 11.47
N PHE A 20 -0.31 31.99 10.53
CA PHE A 20 -0.19 30.53 10.51
C PHE A 20 1.26 30.22 10.17
N VAL A 21 2.07 29.99 11.20
CA VAL A 21 3.38 29.35 11.05
C VAL A 21 3.07 27.91 10.63
N PRO A 22 3.52 27.44 9.45
CA PRO A 22 3.47 26.02 9.14
C PRO A 22 4.28 25.33 10.22
N GLN A 23 3.62 24.56 11.09
CA GLN A 23 4.33 23.60 11.92
C GLN A 23 5.15 22.75 10.97
N ASP A 24 6.46 22.82 11.17
CA ASP A 24 7.46 21.94 10.62
C ASP A 24 6.94 20.51 10.76
N GLN A 25 6.38 19.99 9.67
CA GLN A 25 5.96 18.60 9.59
C GLN A 25 7.27 17.82 9.60
N GLY A 26 7.64 17.33 10.78
CA GLY A 26 8.72 16.37 10.92
C GLY A 26 8.57 15.26 9.88
N PRO A 27 9.70 14.65 9.45
CA PRO A 27 9.75 13.77 8.28
C PRO A 27 8.60 12.78 8.31
N ALA A 28 7.84 12.77 7.21
CA ALA A 28 6.62 11.99 7.04
C ALA A 28 6.83 10.57 7.58
N LEU A 29 6.19 10.30 8.73
CA LEU A 29 6.16 8.98 9.34
C LEU A 29 5.67 7.99 8.30
N ILE A 30 6.53 7.05 7.94
CA ILE A 30 6.27 5.93 7.03
C ILE A 30 4.95 5.30 7.46
N ARG A 31 3.89 5.53 6.68
CA ARG A 31 2.59 4.93 6.94
C ARG A 31 2.74 3.45 6.63
N SER A 32 2.90 2.63 7.67
CA SER A 32 2.75 1.19 7.58
C SER A 32 1.31 0.90 7.16
N HIS A 33 1.05 0.82 5.86
CA HIS A 33 -0.21 0.27 5.40
C HIS A 33 -0.31 -1.15 5.96
N ASN A 34 -1.42 -1.46 6.65
CA ASN A 34 -1.81 -2.82 7.04
C ASN A 34 -2.06 -3.64 5.77
N LEU A 35 -0.99 -3.99 5.06
CA LEU A 35 -0.96 -5.15 4.21
C LEU A 35 -1.16 -6.34 5.13
N ASP A 36 -2.09 -7.21 4.78
CA ASP A 36 -2.30 -8.45 5.50
C ASP A 36 -0.98 -9.24 5.50
N ASP A 37 -0.59 -9.79 6.65
CA ASP A 37 0.72 -10.42 6.84
C ASP A 37 0.91 -11.56 5.81
N GLU A 38 -0.18 -12.28 5.51
CA GLU A 38 -0.23 -13.34 4.49
C GLU A 38 0.09 -12.84 3.07
N SER A 39 -0.18 -11.58 2.76
CA SER A 39 0.06 -11.00 1.43
C SER A 39 1.52 -10.61 1.19
N VAL A 40 2.29 -10.44 2.28
CA VAL A 40 3.69 -10.03 2.25
C VAL A 40 4.63 -11.24 2.39
N GLU A 41 4.17 -12.36 2.91
CA GLU A 41 5.01 -13.55 3.13
C GLU A 41 5.78 -14.05 1.89
N PRO A 42 5.17 -14.18 0.68
CA PRO A 42 5.92 -14.58 -0.51
C PRO A 42 6.99 -13.58 -0.90
N LEU A 43 6.72 -12.28 -0.70
CA LEU A 43 7.69 -11.21 -0.93
C LEU A 43 8.85 -11.32 0.05
N ALA A 44 8.56 -11.52 1.34
CA ALA A 44 9.57 -11.66 2.38
C ALA A 44 10.50 -12.86 2.13
N HIS A 45 9.94 -14.02 1.76
CA HIS A 45 10.72 -15.19 1.39
C HIS A 45 11.64 -14.89 0.20
N PHE A 46 11.09 -14.28 -0.85
CA PHE A 46 11.84 -13.93 -2.04
C PHE A 46 12.96 -12.91 -1.76
N ALA A 47 12.65 -11.88 -0.96
CA ALA A 47 13.57 -10.84 -0.53
C ALA A 47 14.75 -11.41 0.26
N ARG A 48 14.49 -12.33 1.19
CA ARG A 48 15.52 -13.07 1.94
C ARG A 48 16.49 -13.83 1.04
N GLU A 49 15.96 -14.58 0.08
CA GLU A 49 16.80 -15.34 -0.85
C GLU A 49 17.65 -14.42 -1.72
N MET A 50 17.10 -13.30 -2.21
CA MET A 50 17.93 -12.30 -2.91
C MET A 50 19.03 -11.72 -2.04
N ASN A 51 18.73 -11.36 -0.78
CA ASN A 51 19.73 -10.81 0.12
C ASN A 51 20.86 -11.81 0.37
N ARG A 52 20.50 -13.10 0.54
CA ARG A 52 21.47 -14.19 0.69
C ARG A 52 22.34 -14.37 -0.55
N GLU A 53 21.74 -14.38 -1.74
CA GLU A 53 22.46 -14.51 -3.01
C GLU A 53 23.39 -13.32 -3.28
N LEU A 54 22.96 -12.10 -2.90
CA LEU A 54 23.77 -10.90 -3.04
C LEU A 54 24.83 -10.77 -1.94
N GLN A 55 24.71 -11.53 -0.84
CA GLN A 55 25.55 -11.42 0.36
C GLN A 55 25.47 -10.01 0.99
N GLY A 56 24.27 -9.44 1.06
CA GLY A 56 24.02 -8.13 1.67
C GLY A 56 23.87 -8.20 3.20
N ASP A 57 24.28 -7.13 3.87
CA ASP A 57 24.15 -6.96 5.32
C ASP A 57 22.73 -6.48 5.71
N GLY A 58 22.02 -5.87 4.77
CA GLY A 58 20.64 -5.44 4.97
C GLY A 58 19.89 -5.31 3.64
N LEU A 59 18.57 -5.40 3.72
CA LEU A 59 17.70 -5.31 2.55
C LEU A 59 16.48 -4.45 2.87
N LEU A 60 16.11 -3.59 1.94
CA LEU A 60 14.87 -2.81 1.96
C LEU A 60 14.14 -3.01 0.64
N VAL A 61 12.87 -3.38 0.71
CA VAL A 61 11.97 -3.41 -0.45
C VAL A 61 10.93 -2.33 -0.28
N THR A 62 10.82 -1.43 -1.26
CA THR A 62 9.83 -0.35 -1.24
C THR A 62 8.98 -0.34 -2.51
N TRP A 63 7.77 0.22 -2.41
CA TRP A 63 6.87 0.50 -3.51
C TRP A 63 6.68 2.01 -3.69
N TYR A 64 6.79 2.49 -4.92
CA TYR A 64 6.52 3.88 -5.27
C TYR A 64 5.43 3.96 -6.34
N ASP A 65 4.30 4.58 -6.02
CA ASP A 65 3.15 4.73 -6.94
C ASP A 65 3.22 5.98 -7.84
N GLY A 66 4.22 6.84 -7.64
CA GLY A 66 4.38 8.10 -8.37
C GLY A 66 3.81 9.33 -7.67
N THR A 67 3.03 9.16 -6.61
CA THR A 67 2.27 10.24 -5.96
C THR A 67 2.58 10.42 -4.48
N THR A 68 3.02 9.36 -3.81
CA THR A 68 3.26 9.34 -2.37
C THR A 68 4.71 8.99 -2.02
N ASP A 69 5.08 9.13 -0.74
CA ASP A 69 6.34 8.61 -0.24
C ASP A 69 6.42 7.09 -0.45
N PRO A 70 7.63 6.52 -0.65
CA PRO A 70 7.77 5.08 -0.84
C PRO A 70 7.17 4.32 0.33
N LEU A 71 6.30 3.36 0.03
CA LEU A 71 5.78 2.42 1.00
C LEU A 71 6.85 1.35 1.24
N VAL A 72 7.33 1.23 2.47
CA VAL A 72 8.19 0.12 2.88
C VAL A 72 7.36 -1.16 2.92
N LEU A 73 7.73 -2.13 2.10
CA LEU A 73 7.06 -3.43 2.00
C LEU A 73 7.75 -4.49 2.87
N PHE A 74 9.08 -4.42 2.95
CA PHE A 74 9.89 -5.39 3.67
C PHE A 74 11.23 -4.76 4.04
N ALA A 75 11.73 -5.05 5.24
CA ALA A 75 13.05 -4.67 5.70
C ALA A 75 13.68 -5.84 6.47
N GLU A 76 14.98 -6.07 6.27
CA GLU A 76 15.72 -7.15 6.93
C GLU A 76 17.19 -6.78 7.19
N GLY A 77 17.79 -7.50 8.14
CA GLY A 77 19.20 -7.40 8.50
C GLY A 77 19.46 -6.11 9.27
N ASP A 78 20.49 -5.38 8.84
CA ASP A 78 20.85 -4.09 9.43
C ASP A 78 19.89 -2.94 9.06
N CYS A 79 18.82 -3.23 8.32
CA CYS A 79 17.76 -2.27 8.01
C CYS A 79 16.70 -2.28 9.12
N THR A 80 17.06 -1.85 10.34
CA THR A 80 16.09 -1.78 11.45
C THR A 80 15.15 -0.58 11.25
N PRO A 81 13.86 -0.69 11.64
CA PRO A 81 12.94 0.44 11.56
C PRO A 81 13.51 1.69 12.24
N GLN A 82 13.38 2.83 11.55
CA GLN A 82 13.81 4.17 11.92
C GLN A 82 15.34 4.38 12.03
N SER A 83 16.14 3.40 11.59
CA SER A 83 17.60 3.54 11.53
C SER A 83 18.05 4.63 10.54
N ALA A 84 19.31 5.05 10.65
CA ALA A 84 19.91 5.90 9.63
C ALA A 84 20.04 5.12 8.31
N GLU A 85 20.37 3.84 8.39
CA GLU A 85 20.47 2.90 7.27
C GLU A 85 19.16 2.79 6.50
N GLU A 86 18.02 2.56 7.16
CA GLU A 86 16.72 2.50 6.50
C GLU A 86 16.40 3.82 5.78
N ARG A 87 16.66 4.96 6.43
CA ARG A 87 16.42 6.28 5.82
C ARG A 87 17.29 6.50 4.57
N ASP A 88 18.57 6.17 4.63
CA ASP A 88 19.49 6.25 3.48
C ASP A 88 19.01 5.34 2.33
N MET A 89 18.59 4.12 2.66
CA MET A 89 18.08 3.14 1.69
C MET A 89 16.76 3.59 1.07
N ALA A 90 15.85 4.17 1.86
CA ALA A 90 14.58 4.72 1.39
C ALA A 90 14.79 5.96 0.51
N GLU A 91 15.73 6.85 0.87
CA GLU A 91 16.10 8.01 0.05
C GLU A 91 16.66 7.56 -1.31
N MET A 92 17.58 6.59 -1.30
CA MET A 92 18.14 6.02 -2.53
C MET A 92 17.05 5.33 -3.36
N SER A 93 16.17 4.55 -2.73
CA SER A 93 15.01 3.92 -3.38
C SER A 93 14.15 4.95 -4.11
N LEU A 94 13.78 6.04 -3.43
CA LEU A 94 13.00 7.12 -4.00
C LEU A 94 13.71 7.81 -5.16
N ALA A 95 15.01 8.09 -5.02
CA ALA A 95 15.82 8.71 -6.07
C ALA A 95 15.87 7.86 -7.34
N VAL A 96 15.99 6.53 -7.21
CA VAL A 96 15.98 5.61 -8.35
C VAL A 96 14.58 5.48 -8.95
N ALA A 97 13.53 5.44 -8.13
CA ALA A 97 12.15 5.31 -8.58
C ALA A 97 11.64 6.54 -9.34
N ARG A 98 12.09 7.76 -8.99
CA ARG A 98 11.70 9.00 -9.67
C ARG A 98 12.32 9.19 -11.04
N GLN A 99 13.43 8.52 -11.31
CA GLN A 99 14.07 8.60 -12.60
C GLN A 99 13.24 7.84 -13.64
N PRO A 100 12.94 8.45 -14.81
CA PRO A 100 12.16 7.81 -15.85
C PRO A 100 12.88 6.56 -16.33
N SER A 101 12.26 5.40 -16.15
CA SER A 101 12.83 4.14 -16.61
C SER A 101 11.74 3.23 -17.16
N GLY A 102 11.86 2.89 -18.45
CA GLY A 102 11.01 1.91 -19.11
C GLY A 102 11.43 0.46 -18.85
N SER A 103 12.54 0.23 -18.16
CA SER A 103 13.10 -1.10 -17.93
C SER A 103 13.66 -1.23 -16.51
N ALA A 104 13.78 -2.46 -16.03
CA ALA A 104 14.42 -2.70 -14.75
C ALA A 104 15.93 -2.45 -14.85
N ARG A 105 16.51 -1.88 -13.79
CA ARG A 105 17.93 -1.50 -13.74
C ARG A 105 18.44 -1.46 -12.31
N SER A 106 19.75 -1.62 -12.16
CA SER A 106 20.43 -1.53 -10.86
C SER A 106 21.38 -0.33 -10.83
N GLN A 107 21.42 0.37 -9.70
CA GLN A 107 22.28 1.52 -9.46
C GLN A 107 23.05 1.38 -8.16
N TRP A 108 24.31 1.78 -8.19
CA TRP A 108 25.17 1.82 -7.01
C TRP A 108 25.23 3.23 -6.44
N ARG A 109 25.20 3.34 -5.11
CA ARG A 109 25.58 4.55 -4.37
C ARG A 109 26.62 4.17 -3.31
N LEU A 110 27.79 4.78 -3.37
CA LEU A 110 28.79 4.65 -2.30
C LEU A 110 28.40 5.57 -1.13
N ARG A 111 28.65 5.11 0.10
CA ARG A 111 28.33 5.85 1.32
C ARG A 111 29.60 6.08 2.14
N GLY A 112 29.84 7.34 2.50
CA GLY A 112 31.04 7.83 3.18
C GLY A 112 32.17 8.24 2.22
N GLU A 113 33.11 9.06 2.71
CA GLU A 113 34.27 9.53 1.93
C GLU A 113 35.26 8.40 1.61
N VAL A 114 35.34 7.38 2.47
CA VAL A 114 36.28 6.25 2.34
C VAL A 114 35.58 4.97 1.85
N ALA A 115 34.44 5.11 1.15
CA ALA A 115 33.72 4.02 0.48
C ALA A 115 33.55 2.72 1.29
N GLU A 116 33.36 2.84 2.62
CA GLU A 116 33.27 1.66 3.48
C GLU A 116 31.98 0.90 3.20
N SER A 117 30.88 1.62 2.96
CA SER A 117 29.57 1.03 2.66
C SER A 117 29.04 1.43 1.29
N ALA A 118 28.18 0.58 0.74
CA ALA A 118 27.53 0.82 -0.54
C ALA A 118 26.08 0.34 -0.52
N LEU A 119 25.26 0.97 -1.34
CA LEU A 119 23.88 0.58 -1.62
C LEU A 119 23.80 0.13 -3.07
N LEU A 120 23.18 -1.03 -3.31
CA LEU A 120 22.75 -1.48 -4.62
C LEU A 120 21.23 -1.40 -4.67
N THR A 121 20.68 -0.47 -5.45
CA THR A 121 19.24 -0.32 -5.63
C THR A 121 18.83 -0.80 -7.01
N THR A 122 17.95 -1.80 -7.05
CA THR A 122 17.35 -2.32 -8.28
C THR A 122 15.91 -1.86 -8.37
N SER A 123 15.57 -1.12 -9.42
CA SER A 123 14.19 -0.72 -9.72
C SER A 123 13.55 -1.67 -10.71
N ILE A 124 12.32 -2.09 -10.41
CA ILE A 124 11.51 -3.01 -11.20
C ILE A 124 10.19 -2.32 -11.51
N PRO A 125 9.94 -1.92 -12.77
CA PRO A 125 8.63 -1.43 -13.18
C PRO A 125 7.56 -2.51 -12.94
N ALA A 126 6.48 -2.12 -12.28
CA ALA A 126 5.33 -2.96 -12.00
C ALA A 126 4.06 -2.23 -12.44
N GLU A 127 2.90 -2.89 -12.34
CA GLU A 127 1.68 -2.24 -12.78
C GLU A 127 1.36 -1.05 -11.86
N GLY A 128 1.35 0.15 -12.46
CA GLY A 128 1.19 1.46 -11.83
C GLY A 128 1.97 1.69 -10.54
N GLY A 129 3.24 1.33 -10.58
CA GLY A 129 4.26 1.77 -9.64
C GLY A 129 5.61 1.15 -9.97
N ILE A 130 6.59 1.43 -9.12
CA ILE A 130 7.94 0.89 -9.21
C ILE A 130 8.24 0.22 -7.88
N VAL A 131 8.61 -1.06 -7.95
CA VAL A 131 9.23 -1.73 -6.81
C VAL A 131 10.71 -1.40 -6.84
N THR A 132 11.28 -1.05 -5.69
CA THR A 132 12.74 -1.01 -5.54
C THR A 132 13.19 -2.00 -4.50
N ILE A 133 14.35 -2.62 -4.76
CA ILE A 133 15.05 -3.49 -3.84
C ILE A 133 16.41 -2.85 -3.60
N THR A 134 16.66 -2.40 -2.38
CA THR A 134 17.93 -1.82 -1.98
C THR A 134 18.64 -2.79 -1.06
N THR A 135 19.86 -3.19 -1.44
CA THR A 135 20.75 -4.01 -0.62
C THR A 135 21.85 -3.13 -0.04
N LEU A 136 22.05 -3.22 1.27
CA LEU A 136 23.12 -2.57 2.01
C LEU A 136 24.33 -3.50 2.10
N PHE A 137 25.50 -2.94 1.82
CA PHE A 137 26.79 -3.58 2.06
C PHE A 137 27.60 -2.68 2.99
N LYS A 138 27.91 -3.15 4.20
CA LYS A 138 28.72 -2.44 5.20
C LYS A 138 30.21 -2.44 4.84
N ARG A 139 30.66 -3.43 4.09
CA ARG A 139 32.05 -3.59 3.60
C ARG A 139 32.05 -4.28 2.25
N ILE A 140 32.35 -3.54 1.18
CA ILE A 140 32.41 -4.13 -0.16
C ILE A 140 33.64 -3.69 -0.95
N GLY A 141 34.47 -4.65 -1.33
CA GLY A 141 35.57 -4.42 -2.26
C GLY A 141 35.08 -4.35 -3.71
N GLN A 142 35.89 -3.78 -4.61
CA GLN A 142 35.56 -3.66 -6.04
C GLN A 142 35.15 -5.00 -6.68
N ALA A 143 35.84 -6.10 -6.36
CA ALA A 143 35.52 -7.43 -6.88
C ALA A 143 34.15 -7.93 -6.41
N ALA A 144 33.81 -7.71 -5.14
CA ALA A 144 32.49 -8.08 -4.60
C ALA A 144 31.38 -7.24 -5.23
N ARG A 145 31.63 -5.95 -5.50
CA ARG A 145 30.70 -5.07 -6.20
C ARG A 145 30.37 -5.56 -7.61
N VAL A 146 31.38 -5.95 -8.39
CA VAL A 146 31.19 -6.54 -9.73
C VAL A 146 30.35 -7.82 -9.62
N ARG A 147 30.68 -8.73 -8.69
CA ARG A 147 29.90 -9.97 -8.49
C ARG A 147 28.45 -9.70 -8.08
N ALA A 148 28.20 -8.75 -7.19
CA ALA A 148 26.85 -8.36 -6.77
C ALA A 148 26.06 -7.76 -7.95
N SER A 149 26.69 -6.91 -8.76
CA SER A 149 26.11 -6.39 -10.01
C SER A 149 25.73 -7.50 -10.99
N ASP A 150 26.66 -8.42 -11.25
CA ASP A 150 26.42 -9.53 -12.19
C ASP A 150 25.31 -10.46 -11.68
N THR A 151 25.29 -10.70 -10.37
CA THR A 151 24.25 -11.51 -9.73
C THR A 151 22.89 -10.83 -9.81
N ALA A 152 22.80 -9.55 -9.48
CA ALA A 152 21.57 -8.78 -9.63
C ALA A 152 21.08 -8.77 -11.09
N ALA A 153 21.98 -8.59 -12.06
CA ALA A 153 21.64 -8.62 -13.48
C ALA A 153 21.11 -9.99 -13.94
N ARG A 154 21.63 -11.09 -13.40
CA ARG A 154 21.14 -12.45 -13.68
C ARG A 154 19.80 -12.75 -13.01
N LEU A 155 19.59 -12.26 -11.79
CA LEU A 155 18.33 -12.45 -11.08
C LEU A 155 17.21 -11.62 -11.71
N LEU A 156 17.50 -10.40 -12.18
CA LEU A 156 16.49 -9.43 -12.58
C LEU A 156 15.41 -9.96 -13.57
N PRO A 157 15.76 -10.73 -14.62
CA PRO A 157 14.75 -11.32 -15.52
C PRO A 157 13.83 -12.35 -14.85
N LEU A 158 14.31 -13.03 -13.79
CA LEU A 158 13.52 -14.03 -13.04
C LEU A 158 12.52 -13.37 -12.09
N VAL A 159 12.86 -12.20 -11.56
CA VAL A 159 12.10 -11.54 -10.50
C VAL A 159 11.05 -10.58 -11.07
N GLN A 160 11.29 -10.03 -12.26
CA GLN A 160 10.35 -9.13 -12.93
C GLN A 160 8.93 -9.73 -13.07
N PRO A 161 8.75 -10.97 -13.57
CA PRO A 161 7.43 -11.58 -13.67
C PRO A 161 6.74 -11.75 -12.31
N PHE A 162 7.49 -12.10 -11.26
CA PHE A 162 6.98 -12.23 -9.90
C PHE A 162 6.39 -10.90 -9.41
N PHE A 163 7.15 -9.80 -9.46
CA PHE A 163 6.67 -8.50 -9.00
C PHE A 163 5.51 -7.97 -9.83
N LYS A 164 5.50 -8.23 -11.14
CA LYS A 164 4.36 -7.90 -11.99
C LYS A 164 3.09 -8.61 -11.50
N MET A 165 3.16 -9.94 -11.32
CA MET A 165 2.02 -10.73 -10.84
C MET A 165 1.59 -10.37 -9.42
N TRP A 166 2.54 -10.16 -8.52
CA TRP A 166 2.29 -9.75 -7.14
C TRP A 166 1.58 -8.39 -7.09
N SER A 167 2.04 -7.39 -7.84
CA SER A 167 1.40 -6.07 -7.89
C SER A 167 -0.03 -6.12 -8.44
N LEU A 168 -0.27 -6.94 -9.47
CA LEU A 168 -1.60 -7.16 -10.03
C LEU A 168 -2.54 -7.83 -9.01
N ARG A 169 -2.05 -8.82 -8.27
CA ARG A 169 -2.80 -9.48 -7.19
C ARG A 169 -3.18 -8.48 -6.10
N LEU A 170 -2.24 -7.67 -5.62
CA LEU A 170 -2.52 -6.67 -4.59
C LEU A 170 -3.56 -5.65 -5.03
N ARG A 171 -3.51 -5.19 -6.28
CA ARG A 171 -4.52 -4.28 -6.83
C ARG A 171 -5.91 -4.92 -6.88
N THR A 172 -5.98 -6.17 -7.34
CA THR A 172 -7.23 -6.92 -7.37
C THR A 172 -7.81 -7.04 -5.97
N LEU A 173 -7.00 -7.40 -4.98
CA LEU A 173 -7.42 -7.48 -3.58
C LEU A 173 -7.85 -6.13 -3.02
N GLY A 174 -7.10 -5.06 -3.29
CA GLY A 174 -7.44 -3.70 -2.89
C GLY A 174 -8.76 -3.24 -3.49
N ARG A 175 -9.01 -3.54 -4.77
CA ARG A 175 -10.28 -3.24 -5.45
C ARG A 175 -11.43 -4.02 -4.85
N VAL A 176 -11.26 -5.32 -4.60
CA VAL A 176 -12.28 -6.15 -3.94
C VAL A 176 -12.60 -5.57 -2.56
N LYS A 177 -11.59 -5.26 -1.75
CA LYS A 177 -11.79 -4.66 -0.41
C LYS A 177 -12.49 -3.31 -0.48
N ALA A 178 -12.13 -2.45 -1.43
CA ALA A 178 -12.78 -1.16 -1.62
C ALA A 178 -14.26 -1.31 -2.03
N LEU A 179 -14.56 -2.25 -2.94
CA LEU A 179 -15.94 -2.54 -3.33
C LEU A 179 -16.74 -3.14 -2.18
N THR A 180 -16.18 -4.11 -1.45
CA THR A 180 -16.81 -4.67 -0.25
C THR A 180 -17.11 -3.58 0.78
N SER A 181 -16.15 -2.70 1.06
CA SER A 181 -16.37 -1.55 1.95
C SER A 181 -17.48 -0.62 1.45
N ALA A 182 -17.58 -0.38 0.14
CA ALA A 182 -18.67 0.41 -0.42
C ALA A 182 -20.03 -0.26 -0.24
N LEU A 183 -20.12 -1.59 -0.40
CA LEU A 183 -21.34 -2.35 -0.12
C LEU A 183 -21.70 -2.33 1.37
N ASP A 184 -20.70 -2.41 2.26
CA ASP A 184 -20.89 -2.39 3.71
C ASP A 184 -21.36 -1.03 4.25
N ASN A 185 -21.08 0.06 3.53
CA ASN A 185 -21.55 1.40 3.85
C ASN A 185 -22.85 1.77 3.11
N SER A 186 -23.49 0.83 2.41
CA SER A 186 -24.79 1.06 1.77
C SER A 186 -25.92 0.96 2.78
N ASP A 187 -26.92 1.84 2.68
CA ASP A 187 -28.16 1.77 3.47
C ASP A 187 -29.10 0.62 3.05
N VAL A 188 -28.73 -0.13 2.01
CA VAL A 188 -29.50 -1.27 1.51
C VAL A 188 -28.86 -2.57 1.97
N GLY A 189 -29.68 -3.51 2.47
CA GLY A 189 -29.23 -4.87 2.75
C GLY A 189 -28.93 -5.63 1.45
N ILE A 190 -27.68 -6.05 1.27
CA ILE A 190 -27.23 -6.82 0.12
C ILE A 190 -26.85 -8.23 0.57
N LEU A 191 -27.46 -9.23 -0.07
CA LEU A 191 -27.21 -10.65 0.12
C LEU A 191 -26.76 -11.26 -1.21
N LEU A 192 -25.72 -12.08 -1.19
CA LEU A 192 -25.33 -12.96 -2.28
C LEU A 192 -25.59 -14.40 -1.86
N VAL A 193 -26.42 -15.08 -2.64
CA VAL A 193 -26.84 -16.45 -2.38
C VAL A 193 -26.45 -17.30 -3.58
N ASP A 194 -25.87 -18.47 -3.35
CA ASP A 194 -25.56 -19.41 -4.43
C ASP A 194 -26.83 -20.14 -4.92
N SER A 195 -26.69 -20.97 -5.96
CA SER A 195 -27.79 -21.74 -6.54
C SER A 195 -28.39 -22.79 -5.60
N GLN A 196 -27.74 -23.08 -4.47
CA GLN A 196 -28.22 -24.00 -3.44
C GLN A 196 -28.89 -23.26 -2.26
N GLY A 197 -29.08 -21.94 -2.38
CA GLY A 197 -29.64 -21.14 -1.30
C GLY A 197 -28.66 -20.84 -0.16
N GLN A 198 -27.36 -21.10 -0.35
CA GLN A 198 -26.34 -20.80 0.65
C GLN A 198 -25.90 -19.34 0.54
N LEU A 199 -25.91 -18.65 1.66
CA LEU A 199 -25.42 -17.29 1.79
C LEU A 199 -23.89 -17.27 1.66
N THR A 200 -23.40 -16.64 0.60
CA THR A 200 -21.96 -16.48 0.32
C THR A 200 -21.43 -15.12 0.77
N PHE A 201 -22.28 -14.10 0.81
CA PHE A 201 -21.95 -12.78 1.34
C PHE A 201 -23.21 -12.06 1.85
N ALA A 202 -23.04 -11.28 2.91
CA ALA A 202 -24.04 -10.36 3.43
C ALA A 202 -23.33 -9.10 3.92
N ASN A 203 -23.75 -7.92 3.47
CA ASN A 203 -23.23 -6.67 4.00
C ASN A 203 -23.74 -6.40 5.43
N ASN A 204 -23.16 -5.41 6.11
CA ASN A 204 -23.51 -5.07 7.50
C ASN A 204 -25.02 -4.84 7.74
N VAL A 205 -25.70 -4.14 6.81
CA VAL A 205 -27.14 -3.89 6.91
C VAL A 205 -27.92 -5.19 6.79
N ALA A 206 -27.61 -6.03 5.79
CA ALA A 206 -28.29 -7.30 5.63
C ALA A 206 -28.05 -8.26 6.81
N GLN A 207 -26.83 -8.28 7.36
CA GLN A 207 -26.55 -9.05 8.59
C GLN A 207 -27.41 -8.58 9.76
N SER A 208 -27.59 -7.27 9.91
CA SER A 208 -28.43 -6.68 10.95
C SER A 208 -29.92 -7.03 10.76
N MET A 209 -30.40 -7.01 9.52
CA MET A 209 -31.78 -7.42 9.19
C MET A 209 -32.01 -8.92 9.46
N LEU A 210 -31.06 -9.77 9.07
CA LEU A 210 -31.11 -11.22 9.33
C LEU A 210 -31.09 -11.53 10.83
N ALA A 211 -30.37 -10.75 11.63
CA ALA A 211 -30.32 -10.92 13.09
C ALA A 211 -31.65 -10.57 13.79
N GLN A 212 -32.51 -9.77 13.13
CA GLN A 212 -33.83 -9.39 13.64
C GLN A 212 -34.93 -10.35 13.18
N ASP A 213 -34.61 -11.34 12.34
CA ASP A 213 -35.56 -12.25 11.69
C ASP A 213 -36.71 -11.51 10.96
N ASP A 214 -36.45 -10.30 10.45
CA ASP A 214 -37.44 -9.48 9.75
C ASP A 214 -37.55 -9.90 8.27
N GLY A 215 -38.49 -10.81 7.99
CA GLY A 215 -38.78 -11.32 6.64
C GLY A 215 -37.86 -12.44 6.16
N LEU A 216 -36.56 -12.35 6.43
CA LEU A 216 -35.56 -13.38 6.14
C LEU A 216 -34.85 -13.82 7.43
N ARG A 217 -34.49 -15.10 7.49
CA ARG A 217 -33.74 -15.70 8.60
C ARG A 217 -32.65 -16.63 8.09
N ARG A 218 -31.62 -16.83 8.90
CA ARG A 218 -30.49 -17.71 8.56
C ARG A 218 -30.46 -18.95 9.46
N LYS A 219 -30.29 -20.13 8.88
CA LYS A 219 -30.01 -21.37 9.63
C LYS A 219 -28.75 -22.03 9.07
N GLY A 220 -27.64 -21.90 9.78
CA GLY A 220 -26.32 -22.24 9.24
C GLY A 220 -25.92 -21.24 8.16
N ASN A 221 -25.56 -21.72 6.96
CA ASN A 221 -25.36 -20.87 5.79
C ASN A 221 -26.60 -20.75 4.89
N ALA A 222 -27.63 -21.58 5.10
CA ALA A 222 -28.82 -21.53 4.27
C ALA A 222 -29.73 -20.36 4.68
N LEU A 223 -30.24 -19.66 3.65
CA LEU A 223 -31.19 -18.57 3.80
C LEU A 223 -32.63 -19.10 3.71
N TYR A 224 -33.48 -18.65 4.62
CA TYR A 224 -34.90 -19.00 4.65
C TYR A 224 -35.76 -17.75 4.80
N GLY A 225 -37.02 -17.84 4.40
CA GLY A 225 -38.02 -16.87 4.81
C GLY A 225 -38.30 -16.99 6.32
N ALA A 226 -38.63 -15.88 6.95
CA ALA A 226 -39.13 -15.86 8.33
C ALA A 226 -40.42 -16.70 8.43
N ARG A 227 -41.23 -16.73 7.36
CA ARG A 227 -42.42 -17.58 7.22
C ARG A 227 -42.22 -18.62 6.12
N LEU A 228 -43.02 -19.69 6.16
CA LEU A 228 -42.99 -20.75 5.15
C LEU A 228 -43.33 -20.21 3.75
N ALA A 229 -44.33 -19.34 3.64
CA ALA A 229 -44.70 -18.73 2.36
C ALA A 229 -43.54 -17.92 1.74
N ASP A 230 -42.78 -17.20 2.57
CA ASP A 230 -41.61 -16.43 2.12
C ASP A 230 -40.46 -17.36 1.71
N THR A 231 -40.31 -18.49 2.40
CA THR A 231 -39.32 -19.53 2.02
C THR A 231 -39.63 -20.11 0.65
N LEU A 232 -40.90 -20.43 0.36
CA LEU A 232 -41.31 -20.95 -0.95
C LEU A 232 -41.10 -19.93 -2.07
N ARG A 233 -41.38 -18.64 -1.79
CA ARG A 233 -41.12 -17.55 -2.74
C ARG A 233 -39.63 -17.38 -3.02
N LEU A 234 -38.80 -17.44 -1.98
CA LEU A 234 -37.35 -17.39 -2.12
C LEU A 234 -36.83 -18.56 -2.97
N GLN A 235 -37.30 -19.78 -2.69
CA GLN A 235 -36.90 -20.96 -3.47
C GLN A 235 -37.33 -20.84 -4.93
N ALA A 236 -38.56 -20.42 -5.21
CA ALA A 236 -39.02 -20.20 -6.58
C ALA A 236 -38.20 -19.13 -7.30
N ALA A 237 -37.78 -18.07 -6.60
CA ALA A 237 -36.90 -17.04 -7.17
C ALA A 237 -35.49 -17.60 -7.49
N LEU A 238 -34.94 -18.47 -6.64
CA LEU A 238 -33.65 -19.12 -6.87
C LEU A 238 -33.67 -20.13 -8.02
N GLU A 239 -34.79 -20.85 -8.20
CA GLU A 239 -34.95 -21.82 -9.30
C GLU A 239 -35.08 -21.17 -10.69
N HIS A 240 -35.41 -19.87 -10.73
CA HIS A 240 -35.65 -19.12 -11.97
C HIS A 240 -34.60 -18.04 -12.28
N ALA A 241 -33.57 -17.89 -11.45
CA ALA A 241 -32.46 -16.96 -11.64
C ALA A 241 -31.32 -17.57 -12.47
#